data_AF-A0A914UAG6-F1
#
_entry.id   AF-A0A914UAG6-F1
#
_cell.length_a   1.000
_cell.length_b   1.000
_cell.length_c   1.000
_cell.angle_alpha   90.00
_cell.angle_beta   90.00
_cell.angle_gamma   90.00
#
_symmetry.space_group_name_H-M   'P 1'
#
loop_
_entity.id
_entity.type
_entity.pdbx_description
1 polymer ?
#
loop_
_entity_poly.entity_id
_entity_poly.type
_entity_poly.pdbx_seq_one_letter_code
_entity_poly.pdbx_strand_id
1 'polypeptide(L)'
;MLPLRFGTPVFFTVPIPGQFFNTGPPLNARPLLQGFGNPAFRLPPQLRPQMPINIQQQQPRPSTPVKFRVTAPPKTTVFVGNISEEVETELLQKMCDECGIVNSFRRLQGANGKPQAFGFCEYNHPDGTRRALRLLNGFNFGGKPLLIKVEEKVMNQIHEYLNSLRQENGLPLLPLGTEFPISDEERDGDIIAKRRIIEMIEAVDKNLLREPDPLPPEEPKKEEKKVLSSSESEDD
;
A
#
# COMPACT_ATOMS: atom_id res chain seq x y z
N MET A 1 -52.34 -0.04 6.84
CA MET A 1 -53.15 -0.92 5.96
C MET A 1 -52.44 -1.08 4.63
N LEU A 2 -52.51 -2.29 4.08
CA LEU A 2 -51.78 -2.93 2.97
C LEU A 2 -51.84 -2.20 1.59
N PRO A 3 -51.09 -2.66 0.54
CA PRO A 3 -50.05 -1.87 -0.17
C PRO A 3 -50.35 -1.62 -1.67
N LEU A 4 -49.52 -0.79 -2.32
CA LEU A 4 -49.48 -0.64 -3.79
C LEU A 4 -48.21 -1.29 -4.37
N ARG A 5 -48.42 -2.32 -5.19
CA ARG A 5 -47.43 -3.08 -5.95
C ARG A 5 -47.14 -2.38 -7.28
N PHE A 6 -45.87 -2.25 -7.65
CA PHE A 6 -45.47 -1.97 -9.04
C PHE A 6 -44.44 -3.00 -9.54
N GLY A 7 -44.89 -3.79 -10.51
CA GLY A 7 -44.19 -4.24 -11.72
C GLY A 7 -42.77 -4.80 -11.65
N THR A 8 -42.65 -6.11 -11.76
CA THR A 8 -41.48 -6.82 -12.32
C THR A 8 -41.50 -6.79 -13.85
N PRO A 9 -40.36 -6.65 -14.56
CA PRO A 9 -40.24 -7.14 -15.93
C PRO A 9 -39.84 -8.62 -15.97
N VAL A 10 -40.53 -9.33 -16.84
CA VAL A 10 -40.48 -10.79 -17.06
C VAL A 10 -39.37 -11.10 -18.04
N PHE A 11 -38.40 -11.94 -17.67
CA PHE A 11 -37.50 -12.58 -18.63
C PHE A 11 -37.90 -14.04 -18.81
N PHE A 12 -38.44 -14.33 -19.99
CA PHE A 12 -38.66 -15.68 -20.50
C PHE A 12 -37.31 -16.27 -20.94
N THR A 13 -36.90 -17.39 -20.34
CA THR A 13 -35.93 -18.29 -20.97
C THR A 13 -36.45 -19.72 -20.89
N VAL A 14 -36.67 -20.30 -22.06
CA VAL A 14 -37.22 -21.63 -22.33
C VAL A 14 -36.20 -22.73 -21.97
N PRO A 15 -36.56 -23.82 -21.27
CA PRO A 15 -35.73 -25.02 -21.20
C PRO A 15 -36.07 -25.99 -22.33
N ILE A 16 -35.04 -26.50 -23.03
CA ILE A 16 -35.14 -27.53 -24.08
C ILE A 16 -34.99 -28.93 -23.43
N PRO A 17 -35.83 -29.93 -23.80
CA PRO A 17 -35.77 -31.30 -23.27
C PRO A 17 -35.01 -32.27 -24.19
N GLY A 18 -34.42 -33.33 -23.63
CA GLY A 18 -33.81 -34.44 -24.40
C GLY A 18 -32.72 -35.21 -23.62
N GLN A 19 -33.08 -36.16 -22.74
CA GLN A 19 -32.98 -37.62 -22.93
C GLN A 19 -31.56 -38.18 -23.10
N PHE A 20 -31.10 -39.02 -22.16
CA PHE A 20 -30.50 -40.34 -22.43
C PHE A 20 -30.55 -41.19 -21.14
N PHE A 21 -31.51 -42.13 -21.11
CA PHE A 21 -31.42 -43.36 -20.35
C PHE A 21 -30.39 -44.26 -21.03
N ASN A 22 -29.50 -44.91 -20.27
CA ASN A 22 -28.90 -46.15 -20.72
C ASN A 22 -29.08 -47.24 -19.67
N THR A 23 -29.62 -48.34 -20.16
CA THR A 23 -30.09 -49.55 -19.53
C THR A 23 -29.09 -50.69 -19.79
N GLY A 24 -28.80 -51.54 -18.80
CA GLY A 24 -28.55 -52.96 -19.09
C GLY A 24 -27.51 -53.72 -18.25
N PRO A 25 -27.58 -55.07 -18.21
CA PRO A 25 -27.40 -55.94 -17.02
C PRO A 25 -26.26 -57.00 -17.25
N PRO A 26 -26.14 -58.24 -16.67
CA PRO A 26 -27.01 -58.98 -15.73
C PRO A 26 -26.35 -59.86 -14.62
N LEU A 27 -27.26 -60.37 -13.76
CA LEU A 27 -27.34 -61.68 -13.08
C LEU A 27 -26.17 -62.68 -13.19
N ASN A 28 -25.77 -63.23 -12.03
CA ASN A 28 -25.35 -64.62 -11.95
C ASN A 28 -25.81 -65.29 -10.63
N ALA A 29 -26.10 -66.58 -10.71
CA ALA A 29 -27.04 -67.32 -9.87
C ALA A 29 -26.39 -68.35 -8.92
N ARG A 30 -27.02 -68.58 -7.75
CA ARG A 30 -27.21 -69.84 -6.96
C ARG A 30 -25.96 -70.66 -6.51
N PRO A 31 -26.01 -71.58 -5.50
CA PRO A 31 -27.19 -72.29 -4.98
C PRO A 31 -27.34 -72.42 -3.44
N LEU A 32 -28.51 -72.94 -3.05
CA LEU A 32 -28.85 -73.50 -1.74
C LEU A 32 -28.22 -74.88 -1.58
N LEU A 33 -27.70 -75.20 -0.39
CA LEU A 33 -27.51 -76.59 0.03
C LEU A 33 -28.15 -76.84 1.40
N GLN A 34 -28.74 -78.01 1.46
CA GLN A 34 -29.67 -78.60 2.39
C GLN A 34 -28.99 -79.24 3.61
N GLY A 35 -29.59 -79.09 4.80
CA GLY A 35 -29.83 -80.22 5.71
C GLY A 35 -28.92 -80.44 6.93
N PHE A 36 -29.59 -80.92 7.98
CA PHE A 36 -29.12 -81.70 9.15
C PHE A 36 -28.62 -80.96 10.41
N GLY A 37 -29.56 -80.82 11.37
CA GLY A 37 -29.48 -81.55 12.64
C GLY A 37 -28.51 -81.08 13.74
N ASN A 38 -29.12 -80.86 14.93
CA ASN A 38 -28.58 -81.11 16.27
C ASN A 38 -27.81 -79.99 17.03
N PRO A 39 -27.86 -80.03 18.38
CA PRO A 39 -28.24 -78.87 19.19
C PRO A 39 -27.09 -78.25 20.00
N ALA A 40 -27.38 -77.03 20.49
CA ALA A 40 -26.89 -76.43 21.72
C ALA A 40 -25.39 -76.56 22.04
N PHE A 41 -24.62 -75.58 21.58
CA PHE A 41 -23.48 -75.08 22.35
C PHE A 41 -23.74 -73.61 22.71
N ARG A 42 -23.99 -73.35 24.00
CA ARG A 42 -23.97 -72.00 24.57
C ARG A 42 -22.53 -71.48 24.48
N LEU A 43 -22.29 -70.44 23.70
CA LEU A 43 -21.08 -69.63 23.82
C LEU A 43 -21.23 -68.58 24.94
N PRO A 44 -20.15 -68.27 25.69
CA PRO A 44 -20.14 -67.26 26.73
C PRO A 44 -20.35 -65.84 26.15
N PRO A 45 -20.76 -64.85 26.98
CA PRO A 45 -20.89 -63.47 26.52
C PRO A 45 -19.52 -62.94 26.12
N GLN A 46 -19.26 -62.86 24.81
CA GLN A 46 -18.12 -62.15 24.28
C GLN A 46 -18.17 -60.69 24.73
N LEU A 47 -17.13 -60.25 25.43
CA LEU A 47 -16.77 -58.85 25.59
C LEU A 47 -16.95 -58.15 24.25
N ARG A 48 -17.85 -57.16 24.19
CA ARG A 48 -17.95 -56.29 23.03
C ARG A 48 -16.55 -55.71 22.76
N PRO A 49 -15.97 -55.90 21.57
CA PRO A 49 -14.74 -55.22 21.24
C PRO A 49 -15.02 -53.72 21.31
N GLN A 50 -14.29 -53.02 22.18
CA GLN A 50 -14.27 -51.57 22.15
C GLN A 50 -13.74 -51.15 20.79
N MET A 51 -14.50 -50.31 20.08
CA MET A 51 -13.96 -49.63 18.91
C MET A 51 -12.73 -48.84 19.38
N PRO A 52 -11.59 -48.88 18.66
CA PRO A 52 -10.51 -47.99 18.99
C PRO A 52 -11.04 -46.55 18.91
N ILE A 53 -10.85 -45.77 19.97
CA ILE A 53 -10.88 -44.32 19.86
C ILE A 53 -9.88 -44.01 18.77
N ASN A 54 -10.39 -43.61 17.62
CA ASN A 54 -9.57 -43.05 16.57
C ASN A 54 -9.07 -41.72 17.14
N ILE A 55 -7.96 -41.76 17.86
CA ILE A 55 -7.05 -40.64 18.01
C ILE A 55 -6.49 -40.46 16.62
N GLN A 56 -7.35 -39.96 15.74
CA GLN A 56 -6.97 -39.43 14.45
C GLN A 56 -5.93 -38.40 14.85
N GLN A 57 -4.66 -38.75 14.65
CA GLN A 57 -3.59 -37.78 14.59
C GLN A 57 -4.20 -36.64 13.78
N GLN A 58 -4.48 -35.51 14.45
CA GLN A 58 -4.48 -34.26 13.75
C GLN A 58 -3.04 -34.16 13.28
N GLN A 59 -2.78 -34.78 12.11
CA GLN A 59 -1.68 -34.40 11.27
C GLN A 59 -1.78 -32.87 11.24
N PRO A 60 -0.72 -32.14 11.63
CA PRO A 60 -0.72 -30.71 11.39
C PRO A 60 -1.15 -30.56 9.95
N ARG A 61 -2.30 -29.89 9.73
CA ARG A 61 -2.86 -29.70 8.39
C ARG A 61 -1.68 -29.37 7.51
N PRO A 62 -1.40 -30.11 6.42
CA PRO A 62 -0.36 -29.71 5.51
C PRO A 62 -0.69 -28.26 5.18
N SER A 63 0.16 -27.34 5.65
CA SER A 63 0.13 -25.97 5.19
C SER A 63 0.33 -26.13 3.70
N THR A 64 -0.77 -26.07 2.95
CA THR A 64 -0.72 -26.06 1.51
C THR A 64 0.36 -25.04 1.18
N PRO A 65 1.45 -25.40 0.47
CA PRO A 65 2.37 -24.40 -0.01
C PRO A 65 1.49 -23.48 -0.82
N VAL A 66 1.28 -22.27 -0.30
CA VAL A 66 0.53 -21.24 -1.00
C VAL A 66 1.31 -21.09 -2.28
N LYS A 67 0.78 -21.63 -3.39
CA LYS A 67 1.39 -21.46 -4.69
C LYS A 67 1.21 -19.98 -4.98
N PHE A 68 2.18 -19.18 -4.55
CA PHE A 68 2.26 -17.77 -4.82
C PHE A 68 2.47 -17.68 -6.32
N ARG A 69 1.36 -17.55 -7.06
CA ARG A 69 1.43 -17.03 -8.41
C ARG A 69 2.08 -15.67 -8.26
N VAL A 70 3.14 -15.41 -9.02
CA VAL A 70 3.71 -14.06 -9.16
C VAL A 70 2.60 -13.20 -9.75
N THR A 71 1.77 -12.65 -8.87
CA THR A 71 0.74 -11.68 -9.22
C THR A 71 1.46 -10.37 -9.51
N ALA A 72 0.92 -9.60 -10.45
CA ALA A 72 1.41 -8.25 -10.73
C ALA A 72 1.63 -7.50 -9.40
N PRO A 73 2.69 -6.67 -9.31
CA PRO A 73 3.01 -5.96 -8.09
C PRO A 73 1.79 -5.18 -7.58
N PRO A 74 1.47 -5.29 -6.28
CA PRO A 74 0.33 -4.59 -5.74
C PRO A 74 0.56 -3.09 -5.75
N LYS A 75 -0.49 -2.34 -6.09
CA LYS A 75 -0.49 -0.89 -5.87
C LYS A 75 -0.56 -0.62 -4.38
N THR A 76 0.24 0.34 -3.92
CA THR A 76 0.37 0.64 -2.49
C THR A 76 0.22 2.13 -2.23
N THR A 77 -0.40 2.48 -1.11
CA THR A 77 -0.67 3.88 -0.76
C THR A 77 0.14 4.29 0.47
N VAL A 78 0.61 5.53 0.43
CA VAL A 78 1.43 6.18 1.45
C VAL A 78 0.71 7.44 1.92
N PHE A 79 0.66 7.61 3.24
CA PHE A 79 0.26 8.85 3.87
C PHE A 79 1.45 9.80 3.93
N VAL A 80 1.28 11.01 3.40
CA VAL A 80 2.25 12.11 3.47
C VAL A 80 1.64 13.21 4.32
N GLY A 81 2.25 13.51 5.46
CA GLY A 81 1.77 14.49 6.42
C GLY A 81 2.80 15.55 6.79
N ASN A 82 2.38 16.49 7.61
CA ASN A 82 3.16 17.66 8.05
C ASN A 82 3.66 18.54 6.88
N ILE A 83 2.87 18.62 5.81
CA ILE A 83 3.15 19.43 4.62
C ILE A 83 2.87 20.91 4.93
N SER A 84 3.78 21.81 4.55
CA SER A 84 3.56 23.25 4.69
C SER A 84 2.46 23.77 3.74
N GLU A 85 1.72 24.80 4.14
CA GLU A 85 0.66 25.40 3.31
C GLU A 85 1.24 26.10 2.08
N GLU A 86 2.47 26.61 2.18
CA GLU A 86 3.21 27.33 1.13
C GLU A 86 3.73 26.42 0.02
N VAL A 87 3.80 25.11 0.28
CA VAL A 87 4.32 24.13 -0.66
C VAL A 87 3.26 23.80 -1.71
N GLU A 88 3.65 23.78 -2.98
CA GLU A 88 2.77 23.39 -4.08
C GLU A 88 2.62 21.86 -4.19
N THR A 89 1.42 21.41 -4.56
CA THR A 89 1.10 19.99 -4.80
C THR A 89 1.95 19.38 -5.91
N GLU A 90 2.28 20.15 -6.96
CA GLU A 90 3.11 19.68 -8.08
C GLU A 90 4.54 19.34 -7.64
N LEU A 91 5.12 20.12 -6.74
CA LEU A 91 6.47 19.88 -6.24
C LEU A 91 6.51 18.61 -5.38
N LEU A 92 5.50 18.39 -4.52
CA LEU A 92 5.35 17.15 -3.76
C LEU A 92 5.21 15.93 -4.68
N GLN A 93 4.44 16.05 -5.75
CA GLN A 93 4.29 14.98 -6.73
C GLN A 93 5.63 14.61 -7.36
N LYS A 94 6.40 15.61 -7.82
CA LYS A 94 7.73 15.39 -8.40
C LYS A 94 8.70 14.75 -7.40
N MET A 95 8.64 15.12 -6.13
CA MET A 95 9.44 14.48 -5.07
C MET A 95 9.05 13.00 -4.87
N CYS A 96 7.76 12.69 -4.90
CA CYS A 96 7.29 11.31 -4.84
C CYS A 96 7.70 10.51 -6.09
N ASP A 97 7.71 11.14 -7.27
CA ASP A 97 8.14 10.51 -8.53
C ASP A 97 9.60 10.05 -8.49
N GLU A 98 10.49 10.78 -7.81
CA GLU A 98 11.89 10.35 -7.61
C GLU A 98 12.01 9.10 -6.72
N CYS A 99 11.03 8.82 -5.85
CA CYS A 99 11.00 7.62 -5.02
C CYS A 99 10.47 6.40 -5.79
N GLY A 100 9.59 6.60 -6.77
CA GLY A 100 9.05 5.55 -7.61
C GLY A 100 7.88 6.01 -8.47
N ILE A 101 7.39 5.12 -9.33
CA ILE A 101 6.30 5.45 -10.26
C ILE A 101 5.00 5.72 -9.50
N VAL A 102 4.57 6.98 -9.47
CA VAL A 102 3.33 7.42 -8.85
C VAL A 102 2.16 7.14 -9.80
N ASN A 103 1.14 6.44 -9.31
CA ASN A 103 -0.12 6.24 -10.00
C ASN A 103 -1.07 7.44 -9.77
N SER A 104 -1.11 7.94 -8.54
CA SER A 104 -1.95 9.09 -8.19
C SER A 104 -1.40 9.80 -6.95
N PHE A 105 -1.35 11.13 -6.99
CA PHE A 105 -1.07 11.96 -5.81
C PHE A 105 -2.26 12.86 -5.53
N ARG A 106 -2.77 12.83 -4.30
CA ARG A 106 -3.91 13.64 -3.87
C ARG A 106 -3.61 14.31 -2.54
N ARG A 107 -3.47 15.63 -2.58
CA ARG A 107 -3.49 16.48 -1.38
C ARG A 107 -4.94 16.76 -0.99
N LEU A 108 -5.27 16.62 0.30
CA LEU A 108 -6.61 16.95 0.77
C LEU A 108 -6.76 18.47 0.89
N GLN A 109 -7.97 18.95 0.64
CA GLN A 109 -8.35 20.35 0.86
C GLN A 109 -9.38 20.40 1.98
N GLY A 110 -9.23 21.37 2.88
CA GLY A 110 -10.19 21.60 3.95
C GLY A 110 -11.47 22.25 3.41
N ALA A 111 -12.50 22.33 4.26
CA ALA A 111 -13.76 23.00 3.93
C ALA A 111 -13.58 24.48 3.53
N ASN A 112 -12.47 25.09 3.95
CA ASN A 112 -12.15 26.49 3.71
C ASN A 112 -11.47 26.71 2.33
N GLY A 113 -11.36 25.68 1.50
CA GLY A 113 -10.64 25.72 0.22
C GLY A 113 -9.11 25.70 0.34
N LYS A 114 -8.58 25.82 1.56
CA LYS A 114 -7.14 25.75 1.84
C LYS A 114 -6.63 24.31 1.79
N PRO A 115 -5.44 24.06 1.22
CA PRO A 115 -4.87 22.72 1.21
C PRO A 115 -4.50 22.29 2.63
N GLN A 116 -4.88 21.07 3.02
CA GLN A 116 -4.49 20.51 4.30
C GLN A 116 -3.00 20.14 4.30
N ALA A 117 -2.45 20.00 5.51
CA ALA A 117 -1.07 19.61 5.74
C ALA A 117 -0.81 18.11 5.49
N PHE A 118 -1.70 17.42 4.77
CA PHE A 118 -1.55 16.00 4.45
C PHE A 118 -2.18 15.60 3.12
N GLY A 119 -1.73 14.47 2.60
CA GLY A 119 -2.16 13.88 1.34
C GLY A 119 -1.84 12.39 1.28
N PHE A 120 -2.28 11.77 0.19
CA PHE A 120 -2.02 10.37 -0.10
C PHE A 120 -1.32 10.25 -1.45
N CYS A 121 -0.28 9.41 -1.48
CA CYS A 121 0.44 9.05 -2.68
C CYS A 121 0.23 7.55 -2.95
N GLU A 122 -0.26 7.21 -4.12
CA GLU A 122 -0.39 5.83 -4.58
C GLU A 122 0.76 5.50 -5.54
N TYR A 123 1.54 4.48 -5.21
CA TYR A 123 2.61 3.96 -6.05
C TYR A 123 2.14 2.73 -6.84
N ASN A 124 2.63 2.61 -8.07
CA ASN A 124 2.39 1.44 -8.91
C ASN A 124 3.18 0.21 -8.43
N HIS A 125 4.25 0.42 -7.66
CA HIS A 125 5.10 -0.66 -7.13
C HIS A 125 5.30 -0.50 -5.61
N PRO A 126 5.32 -1.60 -4.82
CA PRO A 126 5.60 -1.54 -3.38
C PRO A 126 7.00 -1.02 -3.05
N ASP A 127 7.96 -1.10 -3.97
CA ASP A 127 9.31 -0.54 -3.76
C ASP A 127 9.31 0.98 -3.68
N GLY A 128 8.41 1.66 -4.41
CA GLY A 128 8.25 3.11 -4.31
C GLY A 128 7.83 3.52 -2.90
N THR A 129 6.88 2.78 -2.32
CA THR A 129 6.44 2.97 -0.93
C THR A 129 7.57 2.75 0.08
N ARG A 130 8.34 1.66 -0.07
CA ARG A 130 9.51 1.38 0.79
C ARG A 130 10.58 2.45 0.69
N ARG A 131 10.86 2.96 -0.50
CA ARG A 131 11.84 4.04 -0.69
C ARG A 131 11.34 5.36 -0.10
N ALA A 132 10.08 5.71 -0.34
CA ALA A 132 9.46 6.92 0.24
C ALA A 132 9.55 6.94 1.77
N LEU A 133 9.31 5.81 2.44
CA LEU A 133 9.45 5.71 3.90
C LEU A 133 10.87 5.95 4.40
N ARG A 134 11.88 5.49 3.66
CA ARG A 134 13.30 5.65 4.02
C ARG A 134 13.83 7.04 3.73
N LEU A 135 13.40 7.62 2.61
CA LEU A 135 13.95 8.87 2.07
C LEU A 135 13.20 10.12 2.55
N LEU A 136 11.86 10.09 2.50
CA LEU A 136 11.02 11.26 2.73
C LEU A 136 10.59 11.41 4.19
N ASN A 137 10.66 10.34 4.99
CA ASN A 137 10.28 10.43 6.40
C ASN A 137 11.31 11.28 7.19
N GLY A 138 10.84 12.36 7.80
CA GLY A 138 11.68 13.34 8.48
C GLY A 138 12.44 14.28 7.54
N PHE A 139 12.16 14.24 6.23
CA PHE A 139 12.79 15.14 5.28
C PHE A 139 12.27 16.57 5.44
N ASN A 140 13.17 17.56 5.60
CA ASN A 140 12.79 18.95 5.83
C ASN A 140 12.33 19.61 4.52
N PHE A 141 11.07 20.02 4.47
CA PHE A 141 10.49 20.65 3.29
C PHE A 141 9.50 21.76 3.67
N GLY A 142 9.70 22.97 3.14
CA GLY A 142 8.92 24.14 3.53
C GLY A 142 9.03 24.46 5.03
N GLY A 143 10.23 24.30 5.60
CA GLY A 143 10.50 24.54 7.03
C GLY A 143 9.94 23.50 8.00
N LYS A 144 9.34 22.41 7.52
CA LYS A 144 8.76 21.34 8.38
C LYS A 144 9.27 19.96 7.96
N PRO A 145 9.53 19.04 8.91
CA PRO A 145 9.89 17.66 8.57
C PRO A 145 8.66 16.89 8.10
N LEU A 146 8.71 16.30 6.91
CA LEU A 146 7.62 15.50 6.38
C LEU A 146 7.39 14.25 7.24
N LEU A 147 6.13 13.85 7.38
CA LEU A 147 5.73 12.65 8.09
C LEU A 147 5.24 11.62 7.07
N ILE A 148 5.95 10.50 6.94
CA ILE A 148 5.53 9.42 6.05
C ILE A 148 5.04 8.24 6.88
N LYS A 149 3.82 7.79 6.60
CA LYS A 149 3.20 6.63 7.25
C LYS A 149 2.54 5.73 6.23
N VAL A 150 2.43 4.46 6.57
CA VAL A 150 1.73 3.46 5.76
C VAL A 150 0.81 2.67 6.68
N GLU A 151 -0.36 2.32 6.18
CA GLU A 151 -1.31 1.49 6.92
C GLU A 151 -0.74 0.09 7.13
N GLU A 152 -1.02 -0.53 8.28
CA GLU A 152 -0.58 -1.89 8.61
C GLU A 152 -0.96 -2.91 7.53
N LYS A 153 -2.15 -2.78 6.94
CA LYS A 153 -2.58 -3.65 5.83
C LYS A 153 -1.69 -3.54 4.60
N VAL A 154 -1.30 -2.32 4.24
CA VAL A 154 -0.41 -2.06 3.11
C VAL A 154 1.00 -2.57 3.42
N MET A 155 1.46 -2.42 4.66
CA MET A 155 2.73 -3.01 5.11
C MET A 155 2.73 -4.53 5.00
N ASN A 156 1.67 -5.20 5.45
CA ASN A 156 1.52 -6.65 5.34
C ASN A 156 1.50 -7.10 3.88
N GLN A 157 0.84 -6.33 3.00
CA GLN A 157 0.80 -6.58 1.57
C GLN A 157 2.18 -6.43 0.92
N ILE A 158 2.96 -5.41 1.29
CA ILE A 158 4.35 -5.24 0.85
C ILE A 158 5.20 -6.42 1.33
N HIS A 159 5.04 -6.82 2.60
CA HIS A 159 5.79 -7.93 3.18
C HIS A 159 5.55 -9.24 2.44
N GLU A 160 4.28 -9.55 2.18
CA GLU A 160 3.87 -10.74 1.46
C GLU A 160 4.42 -10.74 0.02
N TYR A 161 4.35 -9.60 -0.66
CA TYR A 161 4.93 -9.43 -1.99
C TYR A 161 6.45 -9.66 -2.02
N LEU A 162 7.21 -9.07 -1.09
CA LEU A 162 8.67 -9.25 -1.04
C LEU A 162 9.08 -10.68 -0.70
N ASN A 163 8.30 -11.34 0.16
CA ASN A 163 8.47 -12.76 0.44
C ASN A 163 8.20 -13.62 -0.80
N SER A 164 7.23 -13.27 -1.64
CA SER A 164 7.00 -13.96 -2.92
C SER A 164 8.19 -13.84 -3.87
N LEU A 165 8.79 -12.64 -4.00
CA LEU A 165 9.99 -12.43 -4.81
C LEU A 165 11.19 -13.19 -4.25
N ARG A 166 11.34 -13.25 -2.93
CA ARG A 166 12.44 -14.00 -2.29
C ARG A 166 12.29 -15.49 -2.53
N GLN A 167 11.08 -16.03 -2.45
CA GLN A 167 10.82 -17.44 -2.74
C GLN A 167 11.12 -17.80 -4.20
N GLU A 168 10.75 -16.92 -5.15
CA GLU A 168 11.09 -17.07 -6.57
C GLU A 168 12.61 -17.10 -6.79
N ASN A 169 13.34 -16.25 -6.05
CA ASN A 169 14.81 -16.22 -6.05
C ASN A 169 15.47 -17.29 -5.15
N GLY A 170 14.70 -18.25 -4.60
CA GLY A 170 15.22 -19.33 -3.76
C GLY A 170 15.70 -18.92 -2.36
N LEU A 171 15.36 -17.71 -1.91
CA LEU A 171 15.70 -17.16 -0.60
C LEU A 171 14.64 -17.52 0.46
N PRO A 172 15.03 -17.72 1.73
CA PRO A 172 14.11 -18.08 2.81
C PRO A 172 13.18 -16.91 3.16
N LEU A 173 11.91 -17.20 3.43
CA LEU A 173 10.91 -16.20 3.83
C LEU A 173 11.30 -15.53 5.15
N LEU A 174 11.02 -14.24 5.26
CA LEU A 174 11.17 -13.47 6.50
C LEU A 174 9.82 -13.38 7.24
N PRO A 175 9.80 -13.51 8.58
CA PRO A 175 8.57 -13.39 9.37
C PRO A 175 8.04 -11.95 9.35
N LEU A 176 6.73 -11.79 9.54
CA LEU A 176 6.09 -10.46 9.51
C LEU A 176 6.69 -9.54 10.59
N GLY A 177 7.00 -8.29 10.23
CA GLY A 177 7.58 -7.31 11.14
C GLY A 177 9.11 -7.30 11.19
N THR A 178 9.81 -8.21 10.49
CA THR A 178 11.24 -8.04 10.25
C THR A 178 11.48 -7.11 9.06
N GLU A 179 12.45 -6.21 9.18
CA GLU A 179 12.88 -5.40 8.05
C GLU A 179 13.51 -6.27 6.97
N PHE A 180 13.16 -6.01 5.71
CA PHE A 180 13.82 -6.67 4.58
C PHE A 180 15.21 -6.08 4.39
N PRO A 181 16.23 -6.93 4.13
CA PRO A 181 17.55 -6.43 3.79
C PRO A 181 17.47 -5.56 2.55
N ILE A 182 18.09 -4.39 2.62
CA ILE A 182 18.19 -3.47 1.49
C ILE A 182 19.40 -3.89 0.67
N SER A 183 19.22 -4.15 -0.63
CA SER A 183 20.33 -4.49 -1.53
C SER A 183 21.22 -3.27 -1.78
N ASP A 184 22.46 -3.49 -2.21
CA ASP A 184 23.38 -2.39 -2.51
C ASP A 184 22.82 -1.50 -3.63
N GLU A 185 22.16 -2.09 -4.63
CA GLU A 185 21.50 -1.35 -5.72
C GLU A 185 20.33 -0.49 -5.22
N GLU A 186 19.54 -0.99 -4.24
CA GLU A 186 18.49 -0.20 -3.61
C GLU A 186 19.08 0.98 -2.82
N ARG A 187 20.23 0.79 -2.15
CA ARG A 187 20.91 1.86 -1.41
C ARG A 187 21.47 2.91 -2.35
N ASP A 188 22.05 2.51 -3.47
CA ASP A 188 22.58 3.43 -4.48
C ASP A 188 21.44 4.24 -5.13
N GLY A 189 20.33 3.57 -5.44
CA GLY A 189 19.10 4.22 -5.91
C GLY A 189 18.57 5.24 -4.89
N ASP A 190 18.59 4.91 -3.61
CA ASP A 190 18.18 5.80 -2.52
C ASP A 190 19.06 7.06 -2.44
N ILE A 191 20.38 6.92 -2.59
CA ILE A 191 21.33 8.05 -2.59
C ILE A 191 21.05 8.98 -3.78
N ILE A 192 20.83 8.41 -4.97
CA ILE A 192 20.55 9.17 -6.19
C ILE A 192 19.22 9.92 -6.07
N ALA A 193 18.16 9.24 -5.65
CA ALA A 193 16.84 9.82 -5.47
C ALA A 193 16.87 10.97 -4.45
N LYS A 194 17.52 10.76 -3.30
CA LYS A 194 17.68 11.78 -2.27
C LYS A 194 18.41 13.02 -2.79
N ARG A 195 19.47 12.83 -3.57
CA ARG A 195 20.22 13.92 -4.19
C ARG A 195 19.34 14.74 -5.15
N ARG A 196 18.61 14.07 -6.05
CA ARG A 196 17.71 14.75 -7.01
C ARG A 196 16.61 15.54 -6.32
N ILE A 197 16.03 14.98 -5.27
CA ILE A 197 15.02 15.68 -4.45
C ILE A 197 15.58 16.98 -3.89
N ILE A 198 16.79 16.95 -3.31
CA ILE A 198 17.44 18.15 -2.76
C ILE A 198 17.70 19.18 -3.86
N GLU A 199 18.28 18.76 -4.98
CA GLU A 199 18.58 19.63 -6.12
C GLU A 199 17.31 20.29 -6.68
N MET A 200 16.20 19.54 -6.76
CA MET A 200 14.91 20.04 -7.22
C MET A 200 14.33 21.12 -6.29
N ILE A 201 14.42 20.93 -4.98
CA ILE A 201 13.91 21.89 -4.00
C ILE A 201 14.73 23.17 -4.03
N GLU A 202 16.06 23.05 -4.06
CA GLU A 202 16.94 24.21 -4.18
C GLU A 202 16.69 25.00 -5.47
N ALA A 203 16.35 24.33 -6.58
CA ALA A 203 16.06 25.01 -7.84
C ALA A 203 14.77 25.84 -7.78
N VAL A 204 13.78 25.42 -6.99
CA VAL A 204 12.53 26.18 -6.80
C VAL A 204 12.76 27.38 -5.89
N ASP A 205 13.54 27.21 -4.81
CA ASP A 205 13.81 28.27 -3.84
C ASP A 205 14.80 29.33 -4.37
N LYS A 206 15.74 28.96 -5.26
CA LYS A 206 16.65 29.90 -5.93
C LYS A 206 15.96 30.89 -6.86
N ASN A 207 14.75 30.61 -7.33
CA ASN A 207 13.95 31.60 -8.06
C ASN A 207 13.36 32.71 -7.16
N LEU A 208 13.46 32.57 -5.83
CA LEU A 208 13.11 33.61 -4.86
C LEU A 208 14.33 34.45 -4.40
N LEU A 209 15.52 34.15 -4.92
CA LEU A 209 16.72 35.00 -4.83
C LEU A 209 16.95 35.70 -6.18
N ARG A 210 15.99 36.51 -6.61
CA ARG A 210 16.27 37.57 -7.57
C ARG A 210 16.92 38.69 -6.77
N GLU A 211 18.24 38.87 -6.94
CA GLU A 211 18.91 40.10 -6.50
C GLU A 211 18.05 41.30 -6.96
N PRO A 212 17.74 42.26 -6.07
CA PRO A 212 17.03 43.46 -6.49
C PRO A 212 17.82 44.10 -7.64
N ASP A 213 17.12 44.49 -8.71
CA ASP A 213 17.76 45.20 -9.84
C ASP A 213 18.65 46.32 -9.27
N PRO A 214 19.90 46.48 -9.76
CA PRO A 214 20.81 47.48 -9.24
C PRO A 214 20.11 48.83 -9.25
N LEU A 215 20.03 49.45 -8.06
CA LEU A 215 19.37 50.73 -7.86
C LEU A 215 19.83 51.71 -8.95
N PRO A 216 18.91 52.49 -9.57
CA PRO A 216 19.29 53.57 -10.46
C PRO A 216 20.33 54.46 -9.77
N PRO A 217 21.38 54.93 -10.47
CA PRO A 217 22.37 55.79 -9.85
C PRO A 217 21.66 56.99 -9.21
N GLU A 218 21.87 57.20 -7.90
CA GLU A 218 21.35 58.36 -7.19
C GLU A 218 21.81 59.63 -7.92
N GLU A 219 20.85 60.40 -8.42
CA GLU A 219 21.14 61.74 -8.92
C GLU A 219 21.72 62.59 -7.78
N PRO A 220 22.80 63.35 -8.02
CA PRO A 220 23.43 64.15 -6.98
C PRO A 220 22.45 65.20 -6.46
N LYS A 221 22.11 65.09 -5.17
CA LYS A 221 21.32 66.07 -4.42
C LYS A 221 22.01 67.43 -4.54
N LYS A 222 21.32 68.40 -5.16
CA LYS A 222 21.73 69.80 -5.16
C LYS A 222 21.72 70.31 -3.72
N GLU A 223 22.90 70.60 -3.21
CA GLU A 223 23.11 71.23 -1.90
C GLU A 223 22.61 72.68 -1.96
N GLU A 224 21.38 72.89 -1.53
CA GLU A 224 20.79 74.22 -1.38
C GLU A 224 21.39 74.87 -0.13
N LYS A 225 22.42 75.72 -0.33
CA LYS A 225 23.04 76.52 0.72
C LYS A 225 22.01 77.49 1.31
N LYS A 226 21.37 77.06 2.41
CA LYS A 226 20.57 77.96 3.25
C LYS A 226 21.51 78.85 4.05
N VAL A 227 21.65 80.08 3.58
CA VAL A 227 22.17 81.23 4.30
C VAL A 227 21.44 81.33 5.65
N LEU A 228 22.17 81.25 6.75
CA LEU A 228 21.69 81.76 8.03
C LEU A 228 22.81 82.51 8.74
N SER A 229 22.61 83.82 8.76
CA SER A 229 23.30 84.80 9.57
C SER A 229 23.13 84.49 11.06
N SER A 230 24.23 84.50 11.80
CA SER A 230 24.22 84.86 13.22
C SER A 230 25.38 85.80 13.49
N SER A 231 24.99 87.03 13.77
CA SER A 231 25.71 88.05 14.49
C SER A 231 26.01 87.58 15.91
N GLU A 232 27.27 87.55 16.31
CA GLU A 232 27.64 87.63 17.73
C GLU A 232 28.75 88.67 17.92
N SER A 233 28.39 89.60 18.78
CA SER A 233 29.14 90.69 19.39
C SER A 233 30.15 90.15 20.41
N GLU A 234 31.36 90.69 20.43
CA GLU A 234 32.27 90.56 21.57
C GLU A 234 32.71 91.95 22.03
N ASP A 235 32.34 92.24 23.28
CA ASP A 235 32.84 93.29 24.15
C ASP A 235 34.27 92.94 24.63
N ASP A 236 35.21 93.89 24.56
CA ASP A 236 36.15 94.31 25.64
C ASP A 236 37.01 95.51 25.19
#